data_AF-A0A929UMX5-F1
#
_entry.id   AF-A0A929UMX5-F1
#
_cell.length_a   1.000
_cell.length_b   1.000
_cell.length_c   1.000
_cell.angle_alpha   90.00
_cell.angle_beta   90.00
_cell.angle_gamma   90.00
#
_symmetry.space_group_name_H-M   'P 1'
#
loop_
_entity.id
_entity.type
_entity.pdbx_description
1 polymer ?
#
loop_
_entity_poly.entity_id
_entity_poly.type
_entity_poly.pdbx_seq_one_letter_code
_entity_poly.pdbx_strand_id
1 'polypeptide(L)'
;MDKKPRKLNPKQERFCQLYASDREFFGNGVQSYIEAYKPDRSKPNWYNAARTRASELLTKRNILKRIDELFEAGGLNDQFVDKQMEKLITQDADFKAKMAAIREYNKLKQRITEKKELHVKLPKPILGDLVEGEQ
;
A
#
# COMPACT_ATOMS: atom_id res chain seq x y z
N MET A 1 -12.71 22.29 -2.17
CA MET A 1 -14.09 21.84 -1.85
C MET A 1 -14.12 20.32 -1.87
N ASP A 2 -13.99 19.68 -0.71
CA ASP A 2 -14.16 18.22 -0.59
C ASP A 2 -15.63 17.87 -0.84
N LYS A 3 -15.93 17.38 -2.04
CA LYS A 3 -17.24 16.82 -2.35
C LYS A 3 -17.45 15.62 -1.42
N LYS A 4 -18.56 15.63 -0.65
CA LYS A 4 -18.99 14.47 0.17
C LYS A 4 -18.87 13.18 -0.67
N PRO A 5 -18.30 12.10 -0.11
CA PRO A 5 -18.13 10.85 -0.85
C PRO A 5 -19.49 10.36 -1.32
N ARG A 6 -19.64 10.16 -2.65
CA ARG A 6 -20.85 9.59 -3.22
C ARG A 6 -21.05 8.19 -2.65
N LYS A 7 -22.23 7.94 -2.09
CA LYS A 7 -22.64 6.63 -1.59
C LYS A 7 -22.50 5.59 -2.70
N LEU A 8 -21.93 4.43 -2.36
CA LEU A 8 -21.75 3.32 -3.29
C LEU A 8 -23.10 2.78 -3.73
N ASN A 9 -23.22 2.44 -5.02
CA ASN A 9 -24.38 1.70 -5.50
C ASN A 9 -24.22 0.19 -5.18
N PRO A 10 -25.30 -0.61 -5.25
CA PRO A 10 -25.24 -2.03 -4.89
C PRO A 10 -24.22 -2.85 -5.70
N LYS A 11 -24.03 -2.53 -7.00
CA LYS A 11 -23.04 -3.22 -7.84
C LYS A 11 -21.60 -2.87 -7.45
N GLN A 12 -21.36 -1.61 -7.09
CA GLN A 12 -20.06 -1.15 -6.59
C GLN A 12 -19.73 -1.79 -5.25
N GLU A 13 -20.70 -1.89 -4.34
CA GLU A 13 -20.52 -2.59 -3.07
C GLU A 13 -20.21 -4.07 -3.31
N ARG A 14 -20.97 -4.74 -4.19
CA ARG A 14 -20.70 -6.13 -4.57
C ARG A 14 -19.30 -6.31 -5.16
N PHE A 15 -18.88 -5.39 -6.02
CA PHE A 15 -17.52 -5.38 -6.57
C PHE A 15 -16.46 -5.28 -5.46
N CYS A 16 -16.64 -4.39 -4.47
CA CYS A 16 -15.70 -4.25 -3.35
C CYS A 16 -15.62 -5.53 -2.52
N GLN A 17 -16.76 -6.15 -2.22
CA GLN A 17 -16.84 -7.40 -1.45
C GLN A 17 -16.11 -8.55 -2.17
N LEU A 18 -16.33 -8.71 -3.47
CA LEU A 18 -15.67 -9.74 -4.27
C LEU A 18 -14.15 -9.50 -4.33
N TYR A 19 -13.74 -8.26 -4.54
CA TYR A 19 -12.33 -7.91 -4.64
C TYR A 19 -11.57 -8.09 -3.33
N ALA A 20 -12.20 -7.75 -2.19
CA ALA A 20 -11.53 -7.62 -0.91
C ALA A 20 -11.74 -8.80 0.05
N SER A 21 -12.77 -9.62 -0.16
CA SER A 21 -13.17 -10.65 0.83
C SER A 21 -13.48 -12.02 0.23
N ASP A 22 -13.76 -12.11 -1.08
CA ASP A 22 -14.03 -13.39 -1.72
C ASP A 22 -12.73 -14.15 -2.02
N ARG A 23 -12.69 -15.44 -1.66
CA ARG A 23 -11.48 -16.27 -1.80
C ARG A 23 -11.06 -16.49 -3.26
N GLU A 24 -12.02 -16.58 -4.18
CA GLU A 24 -11.76 -16.85 -5.59
C GLU A 24 -11.33 -15.58 -6.34
N PHE A 25 -11.90 -14.43 -5.95
CA PHE A 25 -11.67 -13.16 -6.64
C PHE A 25 -10.78 -12.17 -5.90
N PHE A 26 -10.20 -12.56 -4.76
CA PHE A 26 -9.32 -11.72 -3.94
C PHE A 26 -8.22 -11.05 -4.78
N GLY A 27 -8.20 -9.73 -4.80
CA GLY A 27 -7.23 -8.94 -5.56
C GLY A 27 -7.41 -8.97 -7.08
N ASN A 28 -8.41 -9.67 -7.62
CA ASN A 28 -8.67 -9.74 -9.05
C ASN A 28 -9.79 -8.77 -9.48
N GLY A 29 -9.39 -7.58 -9.95
CA GLY A 29 -10.33 -6.53 -10.35
C GLY A 29 -11.22 -6.93 -11.54
N VAL A 30 -10.69 -7.65 -12.53
CA VAL A 30 -11.46 -7.97 -13.74
C VAL A 30 -12.54 -9.01 -13.43
N GLN A 31 -12.20 -10.08 -12.71
CA GLN A 31 -13.18 -11.10 -12.33
C GLN A 31 -14.23 -10.54 -11.35
N SER A 32 -13.81 -9.74 -10.37
CA SER A 32 -14.73 -9.05 -9.46
C SER A 32 -15.73 -8.16 -10.23
N TYR A 33 -15.28 -7.48 -11.28
CA TYR A 33 -16.14 -6.66 -12.13
C TYR A 33 -17.10 -7.52 -12.96
N ILE A 34 -16.60 -8.60 -13.59
CA ILE A 34 -17.41 -9.50 -14.41
C ILE A 34 -18.55 -10.09 -13.57
N GLU A 35 -18.26 -10.53 -12.35
CA GLU A 35 -19.26 -11.13 -11.47
C GLU A 35 -20.26 -10.08 -10.93
N ALA A 36 -19.78 -8.90 -10.52
CA ALA A 36 -20.66 -7.85 -10.00
C ALA A 36 -21.55 -7.19 -11.07
N TYR A 37 -21.04 -7.00 -12.30
CA TYR A 37 -21.71 -6.23 -13.34
C TYR A 37 -22.30 -7.07 -14.48
N LYS A 38 -21.88 -8.34 -14.60
CA LYS A 38 -22.34 -9.30 -15.63
C LYS A 38 -22.36 -8.67 -17.03
N PRO A 39 -21.20 -8.23 -17.55
CA PRO A 39 -21.13 -7.58 -18.86
C PRO A 39 -21.59 -8.53 -19.96
N ASP A 40 -22.25 -7.97 -20.97
CA ASP A 40 -22.73 -8.71 -22.13
C ASP A 40 -21.55 -9.27 -22.95
N ARG A 41 -21.43 -10.60 -22.95
CA ARG A 41 -20.34 -11.34 -23.59
C ARG A 41 -20.54 -11.52 -25.10
N SER A 42 -21.71 -11.19 -25.64
CA SER A 42 -21.98 -11.24 -27.07
C SER A 42 -21.30 -10.11 -27.84
N LYS A 43 -20.91 -9.03 -27.14
CA LYS A 43 -20.28 -7.85 -27.76
C LYS A 43 -18.81 -8.10 -28.07
N PRO A 44 -18.30 -7.61 -29.21
CA PRO A 44 -16.87 -7.64 -29.48
C PRO A 44 -16.13 -6.83 -28.40
N ASN A 45 -14.94 -7.30 -27.99
CA ASN A 45 -14.09 -6.66 -26.99
C ASN A 45 -14.72 -6.46 -25.60
N TRP A 46 -15.77 -7.21 -25.24
CA TRP A 46 -16.42 -7.11 -23.92
C TRP A 46 -15.43 -7.25 -22.76
N TYR A 47 -14.44 -8.15 -22.89
CA TYR A 47 -13.44 -8.41 -21.85
C TYR A 47 -12.50 -7.22 -21.66
N ASN A 48 -12.01 -6.62 -22.76
CA ASN A 48 -11.17 -5.43 -22.70
C ASN A 48 -11.93 -4.26 -22.07
N ALA A 49 -13.21 -4.09 -22.42
CA ALA A 49 -14.07 -3.10 -21.78
C ALA A 49 -14.23 -3.36 -20.28
N ALA A 50 -14.47 -4.61 -19.86
CA ALA A 50 -14.55 -4.99 -18.45
C ALA A 50 -13.25 -4.70 -17.70
N ARG A 51 -12.09 -5.01 -18.29
CA ARG A 51 -10.77 -4.70 -17.71
C ARG A 51 -10.58 -3.20 -17.51
N THR A 52 -10.88 -2.38 -18.51
CA THR A 52 -10.77 -0.91 -18.40
C THR A 52 -11.70 -0.38 -17.31
N ARG A 53 -12.95 -0.87 -17.25
CA ARG A 53 -13.92 -0.44 -16.23
C ARG A 53 -13.54 -0.88 -14.81
N ALA A 54 -12.98 -2.08 -14.66
CA ALA A 54 -12.44 -2.54 -13.39
C ALA A 54 -11.31 -1.64 -12.90
N SER A 55 -10.36 -1.30 -13.78
CA SER A 55 -9.28 -0.36 -13.47
C SER A 55 -9.82 1.02 -13.10
N GLU A 56 -10.82 1.52 -13.82
CA GLU A 56 -11.50 2.79 -13.51
C GLU A 56 -12.22 2.77 -12.15
N LEU A 57 -12.77 1.63 -11.72
CA LEU A 57 -13.37 1.52 -10.37
C LEU A 57 -12.29 1.57 -9.29
N LEU A 58 -11.16 0.89 -9.50
CA LEU A 58 -10.05 0.85 -8.55
C LEU A 58 -9.28 2.17 -8.44
N THR A 59 -9.58 3.18 -9.26
CA THR A 59 -9.03 4.54 -9.09
C THR A 59 -9.98 5.47 -8.32
N LYS A 60 -11.24 5.07 -8.08
CA LYS A 60 -12.23 5.92 -7.42
C LYS A 60 -12.02 5.90 -5.90
N ARG A 61 -11.86 7.10 -5.30
CA ARG A 61 -11.61 7.27 -3.85
C ARG A 61 -12.64 6.58 -2.94
N ASN A 62 -13.92 6.57 -3.31
CA ASN A 62 -14.97 5.93 -2.52
C ASN A 62 -14.95 4.39 -2.61
N ILE A 63 -14.49 3.84 -3.74
CA ILE A 63 -14.29 2.39 -3.92
C ILE A 63 -13.07 1.94 -3.11
N LEU A 64 -11.94 2.66 -3.26
CA LEU A 64 -10.71 2.38 -2.51
C LEU A 64 -10.95 2.41 -1.00
N LYS A 65 -11.61 3.47 -0.50
CA LYS A 65 -11.96 3.55 0.92
C LYS A 65 -12.77 2.34 1.40
N ARG A 66 -13.72 1.86 0.60
CA ARG A 66 -14.54 0.70 0.97
C ARG A 66 -13.73 -0.59 0.96
N ILE A 67 -12.82 -0.76 0.00
CA ILE A 67 -11.90 -1.89 -0.06
C ILE A 67 -10.99 -1.89 1.18
N ASP A 68 -10.46 -0.73 1.57
CA ASP A 68 -9.63 -0.59 2.76
C ASP A 68 -10.41 -0.99 4.03
N GLU A 69 -11.64 -0.51 4.19
CA GLU A 69 -12.53 -0.92 5.29
C GLU A 69 -12.76 -2.45 5.33
N LEU A 70 -12.87 -3.09 4.16
CA LEU A 70 -13.06 -4.54 4.06
C LEU A 70 -11.77 -5.31 4.38
N PHE A 71 -10.60 -4.81 3.98
CA PHE A 71 -9.31 -5.38 4.36
C PHE A 71 -9.07 -5.27 5.86
N GLU A 72 -9.32 -4.11 6.45
CA GLU A 72 -9.24 -3.87 7.89
C GLU A 72 -10.16 -4.82 8.66
N ALA A 73 -11.42 -4.96 8.21
CA ALA A 73 -12.39 -5.89 8.81
C ALA A 73 -12.03 -7.37 8.60
N GLY A 74 -11.39 -7.70 7.47
CA GLY A 74 -10.85 -9.02 7.16
C GLY A 74 -9.60 -9.36 7.99
N GLY A 75 -9.13 -8.43 8.82
CA GLY A 75 -7.97 -8.62 9.67
C GLY A 75 -6.65 -8.29 8.99
N LEU A 76 -6.63 -7.63 7.83
CA LEU A 76 -5.40 -7.08 7.27
C LEU A 76 -5.18 -5.68 7.84
N ASN A 77 -4.81 -5.64 9.12
CA ASN A 77 -4.62 -4.42 9.91
C ASN A 77 -3.39 -4.52 10.81
N ASP A 78 -3.01 -3.41 11.44
CA ASP A 78 -1.82 -3.33 12.31
C ASP A 78 -1.84 -4.39 13.42
N GLN A 79 -3.00 -4.65 14.03
CA GLN A 79 -3.13 -5.65 15.08
C GLN A 79 -2.82 -7.07 14.59
N PHE A 80 -3.19 -7.39 13.35
CA PHE A 80 -2.85 -8.68 12.76
C PHE A 80 -1.37 -8.76 12.42
N VAL A 81 -0.79 -7.70 11.84
CA VAL A 81 0.65 -7.65 11.56
C VAL A 81 1.45 -7.82 12.84
N ASP A 82 1.08 -7.12 13.91
CA ASP A 82 1.70 -7.26 15.23
C ASP A 82 1.61 -8.69 15.77
N LYS A 83 0.46 -9.36 15.63
CA LYS A 83 0.29 -10.78 16.02
C LYS A 83 1.17 -11.72 15.19
N GLN A 84 1.33 -11.48 13.89
CA GLN A 84 2.23 -12.30 13.07
C GLN A 84 3.70 -12.05 13.43
N MET A 85 4.06 -10.81 13.74
CA MET A 85 5.40 -10.46 14.22
C MET A 85 5.68 -11.11 15.58
N GLU A 86 4.73 -11.10 16.51
CA GLU A 86 4.83 -11.81 17.79
C GLU A 86 5.11 -13.30 17.58
N LYS A 87 4.35 -13.97 16.69
CA LYS A 87 4.59 -15.38 16.33
C LYS A 87 5.99 -15.62 15.76
N LEU A 88 6.48 -14.72 14.91
CA LEU A 88 7.83 -14.82 14.34
C LEU A 88 8.95 -14.62 15.37
N ILE A 89 8.69 -13.82 16.41
CA ILE A 89 9.64 -13.60 17.51
C ILE A 89 9.62 -14.78 18.49
N THR A 90 8.46 -15.35 18.78
CA THR A 90 8.33 -16.43 19.78
C THR A 90 8.74 -17.80 19.25
N GLN A 91 8.57 -18.07 17.95
CA GLN A 91 8.95 -19.36 17.35
C GLN A 91 10.45 -19.68 17.47
N ASP A 92 10.77 -20.97 17.52
CA ASP A 92 12.14 -21.54 17.59
C ASP A 92 12.43 -22.50 16.42
N ALA A 93 11.92 -22.20 15.22
CA ALA A 93 12.13 -22.97 14.00
C ALA A 93 13.12 -22.29 13.03
N ASP A 94 13.07 -20.96 12.91
CA ASP A 94 13.96 -20.18 12.06
C ASP A 94 14.51 -18.96 12.82
N PHE A 95 15.75 -19.08 13.28
CA PHE A 95 16.44 -18.02 14.00
C PHE A 95 16.77 -16.81 13.13
N LYS A 96 16.92 -16.97 11.81
CA LYS A 96 17.18 -15.84 10.91
C LYS A 96 15.94 -14.97 10.78
N ALA A 97 14.77 -15.57 10.57
CA ALA A 97 13.49 -14.87 10.57
C ALA A 97 13.21 -14.23 11.94
N LYS A 98 13.46 -14.95 13.04
CA LYS A 98 13.33 -14.45 14.41
C LYS A 98 14.19 -13.21 14.65
N MET A 99 15.47 -13.27 14.30
CA MET A 99 16.40 -12.13 14.45
C MET A 99 15.97 -10.92 13.62
N ALA A 100 15.46 -11.12 12.41
CA ALA A 100 14.91 -10.04 11.60
C ALA A 100 13.69 -9.39 12.26
N ALA A 101 12.74 -10.19 12.75
CA ALA A 101 11.55 -9.68 13.44
C ALA A 101 11.91 -8.88 14.71
N ILE A 102 12.86 -9.37 15.53
CA ILE A 102 13.36 -8.66 16.71
C ILE A 102 14.00 -7.32 16.32
N ARG A 103 14.77 -7.27 15.22
CA ARG A 103 15.38 -6.04 14.73
C ARG A 103 14.33 -5.01 14.33
N GLU A 104 13.35 -5.39 13.54
CA GLU A 104 12.27 -4.49 13.11
C GLU A 104 11.43 -4.01 14.29
N TYR A 105 11.13 -4.88 15.26
CA TYR A 105 10.45 -4.48 16.49
C TYR A 105 11.25 -3.44 17.29
N ASN A 106 12.56 -3.62 17.43
CA ASN A 106 13.41 -2.66 18.15
C ASN A 106 13.55 -1.32 17.41
N LYS A 107 13.54 -1.32 16.07
CA LYS A 107 13.46 -0.09 15.26
C LYS A 107 12.14 0.64 15.48
N LEU A 108 11.01 -0.08 15.47
CA LEU A 108 9.69 0.50 15.76
C LEU A 108 9.64 1.14 17.15
N LYS A 109 10.24 0.50 18.16
CA LYS A 109 10.38 1.04 19.52
C LYS A 109 11.49 2.09 19.67
N GLN A 110 12.16 2.47 18.58
CA GLN A 110 13.24 3.45 18.55
C GLN A 110 14.38 3.15 19.54
N ARG A 111 14.61 1.86 19.84
CA ARG A 111 15.68 1.42 20.75
C ARG A 111 17.06 1.46 20.10
N ILE A 112 17.10 1.56 18.78
CA ILE A 112 18.33 1.60 17.97
C ILE A 112 18.27 2.89 17.14
N THR A 113 19.27 3.75 17.29
CA THR A 113 19.42 4.95 16.47
C THR A 113 20.44 4.67 15.37
N GLU A 114 20.00 4.58 14.12
CA GLU A 114 20.91 4.55 12.99
C GLU A 114 21.49 5.96 12.76
N LYS A 115 22.76 6.17 13.10
CA LYS A 115 23.47 7.41 12.76
C LYS A 115 23.66 7.45 11.24
N LYS A 116 22.96 8.36 10.56
CA LYS A 116 23.24 8.68 9.16
C LYS A 116 24.30 9.78 9.12
N GLU A 117 25.49 9.47 8.60
CA GLU A 117 26.52 10.47 8.34
C GLU A 117 26.18 11.27 7.08
N LEU A 118 25.86 12.56 7.24
CA LEU A 118 25.63 13.46 6.12
C LEU A 118 26.97 14.01 5.62
N HIS A 119 27.44 13.54 4.46
CA HIS A 119 28.57 14.15 3.76
C HIS A 119 28.09 15.37 2.98
N VAL A 120 28.02 16.53 3.65
CA VAL A 120 27.75 17.81 2.99
C VAL A 120 29.04 18.29 2.32
N LYS A 121 29.08 18.28 0.98
CA LYS A 121 30.13 18.97 0.24
C LYS A 121 29.88 20.48 0.37
N LEU A 122 30.62 21.13 1.25
CA LEU A 122 30.61 22.59 1.35
C LEU A 122 31.11 23.18 0.01
N PRO A 123 30.37 24.13 -0.61
CA PRO A 123 30.83 24.79 -1.83
C PRO A 123 32.11 25.59 -1.55
N LYS A 124 33.03 25.61 -2.53
CA LYS A 124 34.26 26.41 -2.44
C LYS A 124 33.90 27.90 -2.34
N PRO A 125 34.44 28.65 -1.36
CA PRO A 125 34.23 30.09 -1.28
C PRO A 125 34.79 30.80 -2.52
N ILE A 126 34.05 31.77 -3.04
CA ILE A 126 34.35 32.47 -4.31
C ILE A 126 35.41 33.58 -4.11
N LEU A 127 35.71 33.97 -2.87
CA LEU A 127 36.64 35.07 -2.53
C LEU A 127 37.93 34.57 -1.85
N GLY A 128 38.62 33.58 -2.44
CA GLY A 128 39.92 33.09 -1.96
C GLY A 128 41.13 33.89 -2.45
N ASP A 129 40.98 34.68 -3.53
CA ASP A 129 42.12 35.17 -4.32
C ASP A 129 42.33 36.70 -4.25
N LEU A 130 41.78 37.39 -3.24
CA LEU A 130 41.93 38.85 -3.08
C LEU A 130 42.85 39.28 -1.93
N VAL A 131 43.76 38.42 -1.48
CA VAL A 131 44.75 38.77 -0.45
C VAL A 131 46.17 38.46 -0.93
N GLU A 132 46.54 38.95 -2.11
CA GLU A 132 47.95 39.18 -2.45
C GLU A 132 48.10 40.57 -3.06
N GLY A 133 48.24 41.54 -2.17
CA GLY A 133 48.57 42.92 -2.49
C GLY A 133 48.95 43.62 -1.20
N GLU A 134 50.22 43.51 -0.82
CA GLU A 134 51.02 44.52 -0.10
C GLU A 134 52.38 43.93 0.30
N GLN A 135 53.38 44.13 -0.58
CA GLN A 135 54.72 44.65 -0.26
C GLN A 135 55.50 44.93 -1.54
#